data_AF-A0A523VHK1-F1
#
_entry.id   AF-A0A523VHK1-F1
#
_cell.length_a   1.000
_cell.length_b   1.000
_cell.length_c   1.000
_cell.angle_alpha   90.00
_cell.angle_beta   90.00
_cell.angle_gamma   90.00
#
_symmetry.space_group_name_H-M   'P 1'
#
loop_
_entity.id
_entity.type
_entity.pdbx_description
1 polymer ?
#
loop_
_entity_poly.entity_id
_entity_poly.type
_entity_poly.pdbx_seq_one_letter_code
_entity_poly.pdbx_strand_id
1 'polypeptide(L)'
;MSVKQSEPSPSLEETILRFVRGRTGLGEPGEYQFDALYIDEDEEHPEGGRTIRFRYVFDQDGASQYDKTLAFEGSAIVDAEVQIVASDLKLEHVGVAAHYRPPAGLVDE
;
A
#
# COMPACT_ATOMS: atom_id res chain seq x y z
N MET A 1 -14.45 36.84 13.51
CA MET A 1 -13.76 36.47 12.26
C MET A 1 -13.52 34.97 12.32
N SER A 2 -14.23 34.18 11.50
CA SER A 2 -14.05 32.74 11.47
C SER A 2 -12.79 32.44 10.67
N VAL A 3 -11.72 32.03 11.34
CA VAL A 3 -10.56 31.41 10.71
C VAL A 3 -11.06 30.13 10.07
N LYS A 4 -11.13 30.08 8.73
CA LYS A 4 -11.24 28.82 8.01
C LYS A 4 -9.99 28.03 8.39
N GLN A 5 -10.15 26.99 9.19
CA GLN A 5 -9.12 25.98 9.35
C GLN A 5 -8.88 25.42 7.94
N SER A 6 -7.76 25.79 7.33
CA SER A 6 -7.25 25.04 6.19
C SER A 6 -7.00 23.64 6.72
N GLU A 7 -7.76 22.66 6.25
CA GLU A 7 -7.44 21.26 6.47
C GLU A 7 -5.97 21.06 6.06
N PRO A 8 -5.14 20.43 6.90
CA PRO A 8 -3.76 20.18 6.51
C PRO A 8 -3.79 19.36 5.23
N SER A 9 -3.07 19.81 4.19
CA SER A 9 -2.87 18.99 3.00
C SER A 9 -2.38 17.60 3.44
N PRO A 10 -2.89 16.52 2.84
CA PRO A 10 -2.49 15.17 3.23
C PRO A 10 -0.97 15.05 3.11
N SER A 11 -0.35 14.39 4.10
CA SER A 11 1.09 14.12 4.01
C SER A 11 1.38 13.22 2.80
N LEU A 12 2.63 13.19 2.35
CA LEU A 12 3.06 12.30 1.28
C LEU A 12 2.72 10.84 1.60
N GLU A 13 2.96 10.41 2.83
CA GLU A 13 2.65 9.07 3.32
C GLU A 13 1.14 8.79 3.26
N GLU A 14 0.31 9.73 3.69
CA GLU A 14 -1.15 9.58 3.61
C GLU A 14 -1.64 9.49 2.16
N THR A 15 -1.03 10.28 1.27
CA THR A 15 -1.32 10.27 -0.16
C THR A 15 -0.99 8.90 -0.78
N ILE A 16 0.18 8.35 -0.47
CA ILE A 16 0.60 7.02 -0.94
C ILE A 16 -0.29 5.93 -0.35
N LEU A 17 -0.61 5.98 0.94
CA LEU A 17 -1.50 5.02 1.59
C LEU A 17 -2.89 5.01 0.96
N ARG A 18 -3.47 6.20 0.71
CA ARG A 18 -4.78 6.32 0.03
C ARG A 18 -4.72 5.75 -1.39
N PHE A 19 -3.63 5.98 -2.12
CA PHE A 19 -3.42 5.39 -3.43
C PHE A 19 -3.38 3.86 -3.38
N VAL A 20 -2.57 3.28 -2.49
CA VAL A 20 -2.43 1.82 -2.37
C VAL A 20 -3.78 1.21 -2.00
N ARG A 21 -4.48 1.75 -0.99
CA ARG A 21 -5.81 1.26 -0.58
C ARG A 21 -6.84 1.39 -1.70
N GLY A 22 -6.88 2.53 -2.39
CA GLY A 22 -7.77 2.75 -3.53
C GLY A 22 -7.53 1.81 -4.71
N ARG A 23 -6.27 1.40 -4.94
CA ARG A 23 -5.90 0.45 -6.01
C ARG A 23 -6.15 -1.01 -5.65
N THR A 24 -5.92 -1.37 -4.40
CA THR A 24 -5.93 -2.77 -3.94
C THR A 24 -7.28 -3.18 -3.35
N GLY A 25 -8.13 -2.22 -2.98
CA GLY A 25 -9.38 -2.49 -2.27
C GLY A 25 -9.17 -2.93 -0.83
N LEU A 26 -7.94 -2.77 -0.29
CA LEU A 26 -7.67 -2.95 1.14
C LEU A 26 -8.44 -1.86 1.89
N GLY A 27 -9.24 -2.28 2.86
CA GLY A 27 -10.20 -1.42 3.55
C GLY A 27 -9.55 -0.40 4.49
N GLU A 28 -10.37 0.21 5.33
CA GLU A 28 -9.96 1.34 6.16
C GLU A 28 -9.19 0.90 7.43
N PRO A 29 -8.25 1.73 7.92
CA PRO A 29 -7.46 1.43 9.11
C PRO A 29 -8.39 1.28 10.32
N GLY A 30 -8.40 0.09 10.92
CA GLY A 30 -9.30 -0.27 12.01
C GLY A 30 -9.78 -1.72 11.95
N GLU A 31 -9.71 -2.34 10.77
CA GLU A 31 -10.02 -3.77 10.58
C GLU A 31 -8.78 -4.68 10.66
N TYR A 32 -7.59 -4.13 10.93
CA TYR A 32 -6.31 -4.81 10.72
C TYR A 32 -5.41 -4.78 11.95
N GLN A 33 -4.52 -5.78 12.01
CA GLN A 33 -3.56 -5.91 13.11
C GLN A 33 -2.26 -5.16 12.84
N PHE A 34 -1.88 -5.00 11.55
CA PHE A 34 -0.68 -4.27 11.15
C PHE A 34 -0.79 -3.74 9.72
N ASP A 35 -0.49 -2.45 9.54
CA ASP A 35 -0.15 -1.86 8.25
C ASP A 35 1.08 -0.96 8.39
N ALA A 36 2.00 -1.06 7.43
CA ALA A 36 3.21 -0.26 7.41
C ALA A 36 3.59 0.16 5.99
N LEU A 37 3.91 1.44 5.85
CA LEU A 37 4.51 2.01 4.64
C LEU A 37 5.98 2.27 4.91
N TYR A 38 6.84 1.81 4.00
CA TYR A 38 8.26 2.08 3.98
C TYR A 38 8.60 2.88 2.74
N ILE A 39 9.24 4.03 2.91
CA ILE A 39 9.80 4.79 1.80
C ILE A 39 11.24 4.35 1.61
N ASP A 40 11.51 3.71 0.47
CA ASP A 40 12.83 3.20 0.12
C ASP A 40 13.67 4.27 -0.59
N GLU A 41 13.03 5.12 -1.38
CA GLU A 41 13.67 6.20 -2.15
C GLU A 41 12.74 7.42 -2.19
N ASP A 42 13.30 8.60 -1.97
CA ASP A 42 12.64 9.90 -2.13
C ASP A 42 13.61 10.84 -2.85
N GLU A 43 13.42 10.98 -4.16
CA GLU A 43 14.25 11.83 -5.02
C GLU A 43 13.45 13.06 -5.46
N GLU A 44 13.90 14.24 -5.05
CA GLU A 44 13.31 15.52 -5.48
C GLU A 44 13.89 15.98 -6.81
N HIS A 45 13.01 16.31 -7.76
CA HIS A 45 13.35 16.78 -9.08
C HIS A 45 13.51 18.30 -9.11
N PRO A 46 14.48 18.83 -9.89
CA PRO A 46 14.77 20.27 -9.94
C PRO A 46 13.64 21.12 -10.53
N GLU A 47 12.71 20.51 -11.26
CA GLU A 47 11.53 21.15 -11.84
C GLU A 47 10.33 21.26 -10.88
N GLY A 48 10.47 20.73 -9.66
CA GLY A 48 9.39 20.64 -8.68
C GLY A 48 8.62 19.34 -8.85
N GLY A 49 8.72 18.46 -7.85
CA GLY A 49 8.14 17.13 -7.85
C GLY A 49 9.10 16.11 -7.26
N ARG A 50 8.61 14.91 -6.94
CA ARG A 50 9.43 13.86 -6.32
C ARG A 50 9.11 12.51 -6.93
N THR A 51 10.12 11.67 -7.07
CA THR A 51 9.94 10.24 -7.34
C THR A 51 10.13 9.47 -6.06
N ILE A 52 9.09 8.74 -5.69
CA ILE A 52 9.04 7.95 -4.47
C ILE A 52 9.02 6.49 -4.86
N ARG A 53 9.89 5.68 -4.25
CA ARG A 53 9.75 4.22 -4.22
C ARG A 53 9.37 3.78 -2.84
N PHE A 54 8.39 2.91 -2.75
CA PHE A 54 7.85 2.49 -1.47
C PHE A 54 7.49 1.01 -1.45
N ARG A 55 7.49 0.47 -0.24
CA ARG A 55 6.95 -0.85 0.09
C ARG A 55 5.82 -0.69 1.07
N TYR A 56 4.68 -1.29 0.75
CA TYR A 56 3.54 -1.35 1.66
C TYR A 56 3.32 -2.78 2.12
N VAL A 57 3.33 -2.99 3.44
CA VAL A 57 3.09 -4.28 4.06
C VAL A 57 1.78 -4.20 4.83
N PHE A 58 0.94 -5.20 4.61
CA PHE A 58 -0.41 -5.30 5.15
C PHE A 58 -0.61 -6.68 5.75
N ASP A 59 -1.01 -6.78 7.01
CA ASP A 59 -1.44 -8.03 7.63
C ASP A 59 -2.91 -7.94 8.04
N GLN A 60 -3.75 -8.69 7.33
CA GLN A 60 -5.19 -8.71 7.55
C GLN A 60 -5.58 -9.31 8.90
N ASP A 61 -4.74 -10.17 9.48
CA ASP A 61 -5.17 -11.07 10.56
C ASP A 61 -3.95 -11.63 11.30
N GLY A 62 -3.25 -10.81 12.09
CA GLY A 62 -2.07 -11.26 12.85
C GLY A 62 -2.38 -12.26 14.00
N ALA A 63 -3.65 -12.67 14.15
CA ALA A 63 -4.08 -13.78 15.01
C ALA A 63 -4.36 -15.08 14.23
N SER A 64 -4.31 -15.05 12.88
CA SER A 64 -4.56 -16.22 12.05
C SER A 64 -3.34 -17.15 12.05
N GLN A 65 -3.60 -18.45 12.13
CA GLN A 65 -2.58 -19.49 11.96
C GLN A 65 -2.04 -19.60 10.52
N TYR A 66 -2.60 -18.81 9.59
CA TYR A 66 -2.21 -18.73 8.19
C TYR A 66 -1.68 -17.34 7.91
N ASP A 67 -0.48 -17.25 7.33
CA ASP A 67 0.12 -15.99 6.94
C ASP A 67 -0.73 -15.32 5.86
N LYS A 68 -1.37 -14.20 6.20
CA LYS A 68 -2.15 -13.35 5.29
C LYS A 68 -1.45 -12.02 5.01
N THR A 69 -0.12 -11.99 5.17
CA THR A 69 0.67 -10.80 4.87
C THR A 69 0.65 -10.52 3.38
N LEU A 70 0.25 -9.33 2.96
CA LEU A 70 0.42 -8.84 1.60
C LEU A 70 1.53 -7.79 1.60
N ALA A 71 2.48 -7.92 0.68
CA ALA A 71 3.48 -6.90 0.44
C ALA A 71 3.36 -6.39 -1.00
N PHE A 72 3.34 -5.07 -1.13
CA PHE A 72 3.31 -4.37 -2.41
C PHE A 72 4.55 -3.52 -2.54
N GLU A 73 5.17 -3.56 -3.70
CA GLU A 73 6.15 -2.57 -4.12
C GLU A 73 5.47 -1.58 -5.06
N GLY A 74 5.75 -0.31 -4.87
CA GLY A 74 5.22 0.72 -5.72
C GLY A 74 6.20 1.85 -5.97
N SER A 75 5.93 2.59 -7.03
CA SER A 75 6.56 3.86 -7.27
C SER A 75 5.49 4.92 -7.55
N ALA A 76 5.72 6.14 -7.10
CA ALA A 76 4.84 7.26 -7.35
C ALA A 76 5.67 8.49 -7.71
N ILE A 77 5.27 9.18 -8.76
CA ILE A 77 5.75 10.53 -9.06
C ILE A 77 4.71 11.48 -8.49
N VAL A 78 5.14 12.35 -7.57
CA VAL A 78 4.30 13.40 -6.99
C VAL A 78 4.76 14.76 -7.48
N ASP A 79 3.82 15.68 -7.70
CA ASP A 79 4.15 17.07 -8.01
C ASP A 79 4.45 17.89 -6.72
N ALA A 80 4.70 19.19 -6.90
CA ALA A 80 4.96 20.10 -5.79
C ALA A 80 3.77 20.28 -4.82
N GLU A 81 2.55 19.90 -5.25
CA GLU A 81 1.33 19.92 -4.43
C GLU A 81 1.04 18.54 -3.79
N VAL A 82 1.98 17.59 -3.90
CA VAL A 82 1.87 16.22 -3.38
C VAL A 82 0.73 15.45 -4.07
N GLN A 83 0.44 15.76 -5.34
CA GLN A 83 -0.50 14.99 -6.14
C GLN A 83 0.24 13.92 -6.95
N ILE A 84 -0.28 12.69 -6.95
CA ILE A 84 0.29 11.60 -7.74
C ILE A 84 -0.03 11.85 -9.22
N VAL A 85 1.00 12.13 -10.01
CA VAL A 85 0.89 12.35 -11.47
C VAL A 85 1.17 11.07 -12.27
N ALA A 86 1.96 10.16 -11.69
CA ALA A 86 2.21 8.83 -12.24
C ALA A 86 2.47 7.83 -11.12
N SER A 87 2.10 6.58 -11.32
CA SER A 87 2.27 5.54 -10.30
C SER A 87 2.33 4.15 -10.90
N ASP A 88 3.11 3.28 -10.28
CA ASP A 88 3.09 1.84 -10.48
C ASP A 88 2.92 1.14 -9.13
N LEU A 89 2.21 0.02 -9.12
CA LEU A 89 2.01 -0.79 -7.93
C LEU A 89 1.97 -2.25 -8.33
N LYS A 90 2.83 -3.04 -7.71
CA LYS A 90 2.99 -4.46 -7.96
C LYS A 90 2.87 -5.23 -6.64
N LEU A 91 2.08 -6.30 -6.67
CA LEU A 91 2.03 -7.26 -5.58
C LEU A 91 3.30 -8.12 -5.63
N GLU A 92 4.13 -8.02 -4.59
CA GLU A 92 5.41 -8.74 -4.48
C GLU A 92 5.26 -10.02 -3.66
N HIS A 93 4.50 -9.95 -2.56
CA HIS A 93 4.32 -11.10 -1.67
C HIS A 93 2.87 -11.27 -1.25
N VAL A 94 2.43 -12.53 -1.28
CA VAL A 94 1.21 -13.00 -0.62
C VAL A 94 1.65 -14.10 0.32
N GLY A 95 1.50 -13.86 1.63
CA GLY A 95 1.62 -14.85 2.68
C GLY A 95 0.79 -16.08 2.33
N VAL A 96 1.20 -17.25 2.83
CA VAL A 96 0.81 -18.58 2.36
C VAL A 96 -0.71 -18.85 2.43
N ALA A 97 -1.46 -18.31 1.48
CA ALA A 97 -2.84 -18.67 1.15
C ALA A 97 -3.12 -18.64 -0.37
N ALA A 98 -2.16 -18.20 -1.20
CA ALA A 98 -2.30 -18.25 -2.67
C ALA A 98 -1.95 -19.62 -3.29
N HIS A 99 -1.45 -20.58 -2.49
CA HIS A 99 -1.16 -21.95 -2.94
C HIS A 99 -1.98 -23.01 -2.20
N TYR A 100 -3.32 -22.86 -2.16
CA TYR A 100 -4.14 -24.08 -2.08
C TYR A 100 -4.16 -24.74 -3.46
N ARG A 101 -3.08 -25.45 -3.82
CA ARG A 101 -3.21 -26.57 -4.76
C ARG A 101 -3.93 -27.64 -3.96
N PRO A 102 -5.15 -28.09 -4.32
CA PRO A 102 -5.68 -29.31 -3.72
C PRO A 102 -4.61 -30.39 -3.90
N PRO A 103 -4.38 -31.25 -2.89
CA PRO A 103 -3.43 -32.35 -3.05
C PRO A 103 -3.83 -33.11 -4.31
N ALA A 104 -2.88 -33.26 -5.24
CA ALA A 104 -3.04 -34.13 -6.39
C ALA A 104 -3.15 -35.57 -5.86
N GLY A 105 -4.37 -36.00 -5.55
CA GLY A 105 -4.59 -37.27 -4.86
C GLY A 105 -6.03 -37.58 -4.45
N LEU A 106 -7.04 -36.89 -4.98
CA LEU A 106 -8.37 -37.50 -5.08
C LEU A 106 -8.38 -38.30 -6.38
N VAL A 107 -7.84 -39.52 -6.30
CA VAL A 107 -8.30 -40.59 -7.16
C VAL A 107 -9.68 -40.97 -6.63
N ASP A 108 -10.69 -40.73 -7.46
CA ASP A 108 -11.97 -41.44 -7.37
C ASP A 108 -11.65 -42.95 -7.45
N GLU A 109 -11.95 -43.68 -6.39
CA GLU A 109 -12.31 -45.11 -6.45
C GLU A 109 -13.72 -45.28 -5.89
#